data_AF-A0A382TZV6-F1
#
_entry.id   AF-A0A382TZV6-F1
#
_cell.length_a   1.000
_cell.length_b   1.000
_cell.length_c   1.000
_cell.angle_alpha   90.00
_cell.angle_beta   90.00
_cell.angle_gamma   90.00
#
_symmetry.space_group_name_H-M   'P 1'
#
loop_
_entity.id
_entity.type
_entity.pdbx_description
1 polymer ?
#
loop_
_entity_poly.entity_id
_entity_poly.type
_entity_poly.pdbx_seq_one_letter_code
_entity_poly.pdbx_strand_id
1 'polypeptide(L)'
;VGAGIVGLACALHAARRGNSVVLFDGSPRAEGASVRNFGMVWPIGQAPGRIHERALRSREIWLQVAPAAGIWCEAVGSLHLAYRQDEWEVLQEFGARDLGYKVELLDFSGVMARTGAVRADGLLGGM
;
A
#
# COMPACT_ATOMS: atom_id res chain seq x y z
N VAL A 1 -1.75 24.25 -7.58
CA VAL A 1 -2.27 23.99 -8.94
C VAL A 1 -2.11 22.51 -9.23
N GLY A 2 -3.17 21.87 -9.72
CA GLY A 2 -3.35 20.42 -9.78
C GLY A 2 -4.17 19.89 -8.59
N ALA A 3 -5.33 19.30 -8.88
CA ALA A 3 -6.22 18.58 -7.97
C ALA A 3 -6.05 17.05 -8.08
N GLY A 4 -4.91 16.59 -8.58
CA GLY A 4 -4.46 15.20 -8.43
C GLY A 4 -4.04 14.89 -6.98
N ILE A 5 -3.65 13.63 -6.73
CA ILE A 5 -3.42 13.13 -5.36
C ILE A 5 -2.38 13.92 -4.57
N VAL A 6 -1.30 14.38 -5.22
CA VAL A 6 -0.26 15.18 -4.58
C VAL A 6 -0.79 16.57 -4.20
N GLY A 7 -1.52 17.21 -5.11
CA GLY A 7 -2.08 18.54 -4.87
C GLY A 7 -3.13 18.54 -3.76
N LEU A 8 -4.00 17.52 -3.75
CA LEU A 8 -4.97 17.31 -2.66
C LEU A 8 -4.28 17.00 -1.33
N ALA A 9 -3.21 16.20 -1.32
CA ALA A 9 -2.44 15.94 -0.10
C ALA A 9 -1.81 17.22 0.47
N CYS A 10 -1.23 18.07 -0.39
CA CYS A 10 -0.71 19.37 0.02
C CYS A 10 -1.82 20.29 0.55
N ALA A 11 -2.96 20.36 -0.14
CA ALA A 11 -4.10 21.17 0.28
C ALA A 11 -4.66 20.73 1.64
N LEU A 12 -4.86 19.42 1.83
CA LEU A 12 -5.28 18.85 3.11
C LEU A 12 -4.30 19.19 4.24
N HIS A 13 -3.00 19.06 3.99
CA HIS A 13 -1.98 19.38 5.00
C HIS A 13 -2.00 20.86 5.37
N ALA A 14 -2.08 21.76 4.38
CA ALA A 14 -2.15 23.20 4.62
C ALA A 14 -3.42 23.60 5.38
N ALA A 15 -4.57 23.02 5.02
CA ALA A 15 -5.85 23.25 5.69
C ALA A 15 -5.83 22.76 7.15
N ARG A 16 -5.25 21.57 7.42
CA ARG A 16 -5.06 21.06 8.79
C ARG A 16 -4.17 21.96 9.67
N ARG A 17 -3.36 22.83 9.07
CA ARG A 17 -2.55 23.84 9.77
C ARG A 17 -3.28 25.18 9.95
N GLY A 18 -4.57 25.26 9.62
CA GLY A 18 -5.40 26.47 9.76
C GLY A 18 -5.28 27.46 8.59
N ASN A 19 -4.62 27.08 7.49
CA ASN A 19 -4.55 27.94 6.32
C ASN A 19 -5.82 27.85 5.46
N SER A 20 -6.22 28.97 4.87
CA SER A 20 -7.17 28.95 3.75
C SER A 20 -6.47 28.50 2.48
N VAL A 21 -7.08 27.57 1.74
CA VAL A 21 -6.49 26.96 0.55
C VAL A 21 -7.44 27.08 -0.63
N VAL A 22 -6.93 27.55 -1.77
CA VAL A 22 -7.62 27.51 -3.06
C VAL A 22 -6.92 26.52 -3.97
N LEU A 23 -7.69 25.62 -4.59
CA LEU A 23 -7.17 24.60 -5.50
C LEU A 23 -7.62 24.92 -6.92
N PHE A 24 -6.67 24.93 -7.86
CA PHE A 24 -6.92 25.10 -9.29
C PHE A 24 -6.55 23.81 -10.01
N ASP A 25 -7.41 23.33 -10.91
CA ASP A 25 -7.12 22.23 -11.83
C ASP A 25 -7.47 22.65 -13.27
N GLY A 26 -6.82 22.01 -14.25
CA GLY A 26 -7.08 22.28 -15.66
C GLY A 26 -8.35 21.61 -16.19
N SER A 27 -8.90 20.63 -15.48
CA SER A 27 -10.13 19.92 -15.85
C SER A 27 -11.20 20.06 -14.76
N PRO A 28 -12.49 20.17 -15.12
CA PRO A 28 -13.59 20.14 -14.16
C PRO A 28 -13.78 18.75 -13.52
N ARG A 29 -13.08 17.71 -14.02
CA ARG A 29 -13.14 16.34 -13.52
C ARG A 29 -11.73 15.79 -13.30
N ALA A 30 -11.63 14.80 -12.43
CA ALA A 30 -10.36 14.11 -12.20
C ALA A 30 -10.05 13.20 -13.40
N GLU A 31 -9.10 13.62 -14.25
CA GLU A 31 -8.78 12.92 -15.52
C GLU A 31 -7.30 12.48 -15.61
N GLY A 32 -6.46 12.96 -14.70
CA GLY A 32 -5.02 12.71 -14.69
C GLY A 32 -4.61 11.32 -14.20
N ALA A 33 -3.31 11.13 -13.96
CA ALA A 33 -2.76 9.83 -13.52
C ALA A 33 -3.37 9.31 -12.20
N SER A 34 -3.82 10.21 -11.32
CA SER A 34 -4.34 9.84 -9.99
C SER A 34 -5.60 8.97 -10.04
N VAL A 35 -6.46 9.11 -11.07
CA VAL A 35 -7.68 8.28 -11.19
C VAL A 35 -7.45 6.96 -11.91
N ARG A 36 -6.25 6.74 -12.46
CA ARG A 36 -5.91 5.55 -13.26
C ARG A 36 -5.14 4.50 -12.45
N ASN A 37 -4.91 4.75 -11.17
CA ASN A 37 -4.17 3.83 -10.29
C ASN A 37 -5.12 2.82 -9.63
N PHE A 38 -4.61 1.64 -9.30
CA PHE A 38 -5.38 0.48 -8.78
C PHE A 38 -5.80 0.62 -7.31
N GLY A 39 -5.37 1.69 -6.61
CA GLY A 39 -5.78 1.98 -5.24
C GLY A 39 -5.02 1.25 -4.13
N MET A 40 -4.03 0.42 -4.47
CA MET A 40 -3.22 -0.30 -3.50
C MET A 40 -2.28 0.64 -2.73
N VAL A 41 -2.37 0.60 -1.40
CA VAL A 41 -1.40 1.27 -0.51
C VAL A 41 -0.41 0.21 -0.02
N TRP A 42 0.82 0.26 -0.55
CA TRP A 42 1.82 -0.81 -0.34
C TRP A 42 3.13 -0.29 0.29
N PRO A 43 3.16 -0.03 1.61
CA PRO A 43 4.36 0.47 2.29
C PRO A 43 5.52 -0.52 2.28
N ILE A 44 5.25 -1.83 2.37
CA ILE A 44 6.30 -2.86 2.51
C ILE A 44 7.23 -2.96 1.29
N GLY A 45 6.80 -2.47 0.11
CA GLY A 45 7.66 -2.37 -1.08
C GLY A 45 8.71 -1.26 -1.00
N GLN A 46 8.70 -0.44 0.06
CA GLN A 46 9.67 0.61 0.27
C GLN A 46 10.86 0.10 1.09
N ALA A 47 12.06 0.59 0.78
CA ALA A 47 13.26 0.26 1.54
C ALA A 47 13.11 0.67 3.02
N PRO A 48 13.66 -0.12 3.98
CA PRO A 48 13.63 0.24 5.40
C PRO A 48 14.17 1.65 5.68
N GLY A 49 13.66 2.28 6.73
CA GLY A 49 14.03 3.63 7.17
C GLY A 49 13.08 4.72 6.69
N ARG A 50 13.61 5.92 6.42
CA ARG A 50 12.82 7.17 6.23
C ARG A 50 11.76 7.09 5.14
N ILE A 51 12.00 6.32 4.08
CA ILE A 51 11.04 6.19 2.97
C ILE A 51 9.87 5.29 3.35
N HIS A 52 10.13 4.19 4.05
CA HIS A 52 9.11 3.31 4.64
C HIS A 52 8.27 4.04 5.70
N GLU A 53 8.91 4.78 6.61
CA GLU A 53 8.21 5.61 7.61
C GLU A 53 7.28 6.63 6.96
N ARG A 54 7.72 7.28 5.87
CA ARG A 54 6.88 8.19 5.10
C ARG A 54 5.70 7.47 4.47
N ALA A 55 5.89 6.28 3.93
CA ALA A 55 4.81 5.48 3.35
C ALA A 55 3.78 5.04 4.40
N LEU A 56 4.23 4.65 5.60
CA LEU A 56 3.35 4.34 6.73
C LEU A 56 2.54 5.57 7.17
N ARG A 57 3.17 6.73 7.29
CA ARG A 57 2.46 7.99 7.58
C ARG A 57 1.43 8.34 6.50
N SER A 58 1.76 8.14 5.22
CA SER A 58 0.81 8.32 4.13
C SER A 58 -0.37 7.37 4.21
N ARG A 59 -0.14 6.09 4.58
CA ARG A 59 -1.21 5.11 4.83
C ARG A 59 -2.13 5.56 5.97
N GLU A 60 -1.60 6.06 7.08
CA GLU A 60 -2.41 6.56 8.19
C GLU A 60 -3.34 7.72 7.78
N ILE A 61 -2.83 8.64 6.96
CA ILE A 61 -3.64 9.74 6.42
C ILE A 61 -4.76 9.18 5.52
N TRP A 62 -4.47 8.19 4.69
CA TRP A 62 -5.49 7.53 3.86
C TRP A 62 -6.59 6.87 4.69
N LEU A 63 -6.22 6.15 5.75
CA LEU A 63 -7.18 5.51 6.66
C LEU A 63 -8.09 6.52 7.37
N GLN A 64 -7.67 7.77 7.53
CA GLN A 64 -8.50 8.85 8.06
C GLN A 64 -9.38 9.50 6.99
N VAL A 65 -8.82 9.76 5.80
CA VAL A 65 -9.46 10.56 4.76
C VAL A 65 -10.47 9.74 3.96
N ALA A 66 -10.16 8.48 3.64
CA ALA A 66 -11.02 7.66 2.79
C ALA A 66 -12.43 7.49 3.39
N PRO A 67 -12.60 7.12 4.68
CA PRO A 67 -13.94 7.05 5.27
C PRO A 67 -14.68 8.39 5.27
N ALA A 68 -13.98 9.49 5.57
CA ALA A 68 -14.56 10.84 5.58
C ALA A 68 -15.01 11.29 4.18
N ALA A 69 -14.38 10.78 3.13
CA ALA A 69 -14.73 11.02 1.73
C ALA A 69 -15.73 10.01 1.15
N GLY A 70 -16.21 9.05 1.95
CA GLY A 70 -17.08 7.96 1.47
C GLY A 70 -16.37 6.96 0.54
N ILE A 71 -15.05 6.89 0.61
CA ILE A 71 -14.21 5.99 -0.19
C ILE A 71 -13.95 4.72 0.64
N TRP A 72 -14.22 3.56 0.04
CA TRP A 72 -13.92 2.27 0.65
C TRP A 72 -12.40 2.08 0.83
N CYS A 73 -12.00 1.60 2.00
CA CYS A 73 -10.60 1.34 2.33
C CYS A 73 -10.53 0.23 3.38
N GLU A 74 -9.79 -0.85 3.08
CA GLU A 74 -9.62 -1.98 3.99
C GLU A 74 -8.14 -2.29 4.23
N ALA A 75 -7.83 -2.63 5.49
CA ALA A 75 -6.49 -3.02 5.91
C ALA A 75 -6.29 -4.54 5.73
N VAL A 76 -6.25 -5.00 4.48
CA VAL A 76 -6.18 -6.44 4.13
C VAL A 76 -4.76 -7.02 4.07
N GLY A 77 -3.74 -6.18 4.23
CA GLY A 77 -2.34 -6.60 4.07
C GLY A 77 -1.98 -6.90 2.62
N SER A 78 -0.96 -7.73 2.42
CA SER A 78 -0.51 -8.21 1.11
C SER A 78 0.09 -9.60 1.27
N LEU A 79 -0.07 -10.45 0.27
CA LEU A 79 0.46 -11.81 0.24
C LEU A 79 1.27 -12.02 -1.04
N HIS A 80 2.55 -12.34 -0.91
CA HIS A 80 3.44 -12.73 -2.00
C HIS A 80 3.56 -14.23 -2.03
N LEU A 81 3.46 -14.84 -3.21
CA LEU A 81 3.47 -16.28 -3.39
C LEU A 81 4.75 -16.70 -4.10
N ALA A 82 5.29 -17.85 -3.72
CA ALA A 82 6.38 -18.50 -4.43
C ALA A 82 5.90 -19.81 -5.05
N TYR A 83 6.04 -19.92 -6.37
CA TYR A 83 5.82 -21.15 -7.15
C TYR A 83 7.14 -21.71 -7.68
N ARG A 84 8.21 -20.94 -7.59
CA ARG A 84 9.54 -21.34 -8.01
C ARG A 84 10.52 -21.24 -6.85
N GLN A 85 11.56 -22.06 -6.94
CA GLN A 85 12.56 -22.16 -5.88
C GLN A 85 13.31 -20.83 -5.66
N ASP A 86 13.61 -20.10 -6.74
CA ASP A 86 14.23 -18.77 -6.70
C ASP A 86 13.34 -17.74 -5.99
N GLU A 87 12.04 -17.73 -6.27
CA GLU A 87 11.06 -16.89 -5.55
C GLU A 87 11.02 -17.23 -4.05
N TRP A 88 11.03 -18.52 -3.71
CA TRP A 88 10.98 -18.99 -2.32
C TRP A 88 12.23 -18.61 -1.53
N GLU A 89 13.41 -18.70 -2.15
CA GLU A 89 14.67 -18.26 -1.55
C GLU A 89 14.66 -16.76 -1.27
N VAL A 90 14.17 -15.93 -2.21
CA VAL A 90 14.03 -14.48 -2.00
C VAL A 90 13.10 -14.16 -0.83
N LEU A 91 11.98 -14.86 -0.69
CA LEU A 91 11.07 -14.65 0.44
C LEU A 91 11.71 -15.02 1.78
N GLN A 92 12.44 -16.14 1.84
CA GLN A 92 13.17 -16.55 3.04
C GLN A 92 14.26 -15.54 3.42
N GLU A 93 15.07 -15.10 2.45
CA GLU A 93 16.09 -14.07 2.67
C GLU A 93 15.48 -12.77 3.17
N PHE A 94 14.34 -12.36 2.59
CA PHE A 94 13.64 -11.16 3.02
C PHE A 94 13.09 -11.30 4.44
N GLY A 95 12.44 -12.44 4.75
CA GLY A 95 11.85 -12.72 6.07
C GLY A 95 12.87 -12.85 7.20
N ALA A 96 14.12 -13.20 6.89
CA ALA A 96 15.20 -13.29 7.87
C ALA A 96 15.80 -11.93 8.27
N ARG A 97 15.46 -10.84 7.57
CA ARG A 97 16.02 -9.51 7.82
C ARG A 97 15.26 -8.79 8.93
N ASP A 98 15.98 -8.03 9.75
CA ASP A 98 15.35 -7.02 10.62
C ASP A 98 14.99 -5.78 9.78
N LEU A 99 13.72 -5.68 9.42
CA LEU A 99 13.19 -4.63 8.56
C LEU A 99 12.53 -3.48 9.34
N GLY A 100 12.41 -3.60 10.67
CA GLY A 100 11.64 -2.68 11.51
C GLY A 100 10.12 -2.80 11.34
N TYR A 101 9.64 -3.84 10.68
CA TYR A 101 8.23 -4.22 10.58
C TYR A 101 8.08 -5.74 10.50
N LYS A 102 6.88 -6.23 10.80
CA LYS A 102 6.59 -7.67 10.83
C LYS A 102 6.28 -8.19 9.44
N VAL A 103 6.92 -9.29 9.09
CA VAL A 103 6.57 -10.17 7.98
C VAL A 103 6.50 -11.59 8.51
N GLU A 104 5.68 -12.44 7.90
CA GLU A 104 5.47 -13.82 8.33
C GLU A 104 5.69 -14.72 7.13
N LEU A 105 6.72 -15.57 7.17
CA LEU A 105 6.89 -16.58 6.16
C LEU A 105 5.85 -17.69 6.39
N LEU A 106 5.11 -18.04 5.34
CA LEU A 106 4.05 -19.03 5.36
C LEU A 106 4.46 -20.22 4.49
N ASP A 107 4.34 -21.42 5.04
CA ASP A 107 4.38 -22.64 4.24
C ASP A 107 3.07 -22.79 3.43
N PHE A 108 2.99 -23.83 2.61
CA PHE A 108 1.80 -24.17 1.83
C PHE A 108 0.51 -24.12 2.67
N SER A 109 0.50 -24.77 3.84
CA SER A 109 -0.68 -24.85 4.70
C SER A 109 -1.07 -23.48 5.25
N GLY A 110 -0.09 -22.67 5.63
CA GLY A 110 -0.27 -21.31 6.09
C GLY A 110 -0.89 -20.41 5.03
N VAL A 111 -0.45 -20.51 3.76
CA VAL A 111 -1.02 -19.76 2.65
C VAL A 111 -2.48 -20.15 2.41
N MET A 112 -2.77 -21.45 2.34
CA MET A 112 -4.13 -21.93 2.09
C MET A 112 -5.12 -21.58 3.22
N ALA A 113 -4.63 -21.41 4.45
CA ALA A 113 -5.42 -20.93 5.57
C ALA A 113 -5.72 -19.41 5.50
N ARG A 114 -4.92 -18.61 4.79
CA ARG A 114 -5.15 -17.16 4.62
C ARG A 114 -6.18 -16.87 3.53
N THR A 115 -6.19 -17.64 2.44
CA THR A 115 -7.10 -17.41 1.33
C THR A 115 -7.26 -18.64 0.44
N GLY A 116 -8.50 -18.90 0.00
CA GLY A 116 -8.82 -19.93 -1.00
C GLY A 116 -8.65 -19.48 -2.45
N ALA A 117 -8.26 -18.22 -2.70
CA ALA A 117 -8.10 -17.67 -4.05
C ALA A 117 -6.80 -18.08 -4.74
N VAL A 118 -5.90 -18.76 -4.02
CA VAL A 118 -4.57 -19.17 -4.50
C VAL A 118 -4.66 -20.49 -5.26
N ARG A 119 -3.90 -20.60 -6.35
CA ARG A 119 -3.73 -21.88 -7.06
C ARG A 119 -2.79 -22.77 -6.26
N ALA A 120 -3.31 -23.90 -5.76
CA ALA A 120 -2.52 -24.82 -4.94
C ALA A 120 -1.41 -25.55 -5.74
N ASP A 121 -1.65 -25.81 -7.03
CA ASP A 121 -0.69 -26.53 -7.87
C ASP A 121 0.63 -25.76 -8.03
N GLY A 122 1.73 -26.42 -7.64
CA GLY A 122 3.09 -25.87 -7.68
C GLY A 122 3.39 -24.81 -6.61
N LEU A 123 2.49 -24.54 -5.66
CA LEU A 123 2.74 -23.57 -4.59
C LEU A 123 3.77 -24.12 -3.58
N LEU A 124 4.84 -23.38 -3.36
CA LEU A 124 5.86 -23.71 -2.35
C LEU A 124 5.54 -23.07 -1.00
N GLY A 125 5.09 -21.81 -1.02
CA GLY A 125 4.78 -21.03 0.18
C GLY A 125 4.51 -19.57 -0.17
N GLY A 126 4.53 -18.69 0.83
CA GLY A 126 4.30 -17.27 0.66
C GLY A 126 4.74 -16.43 1.85
N MET A 127 4.46 -15.13 1.79
CA MET A 127 4.75 -14.16 2.86
C MET A 127 3.81 -12.96 2.81
#